data_AF-A0A2Z3GYP1-F1
#
_entry.id   AF-A0A2Z3GYP1-F1
#
_cell.length_a   1.000
_cell.length_b   1.000
_cell.length_c   1.000
_cell.angle_alpha   90.00
_cell.angle_beta   90.00
_cell.angle_gamma   90.00
#
_symmetry.space_group_name_H-M   'P 1'
#
loop_
_entity.id
_entity.type
_entity.pdbx_description
1 polymer ?
#
loop_
_entity_poly.entity_id
_entity_poly.type
_entity_poly.pdbx_seq_one_letter_code
_entity_poly.pdbx_strand_id
1 'polypeptide(L)'
;MDELPDHLRRYPTCAGRDALAARLGLTMDPFSQDWEWEVADPARFDGWLAVYRDEPLSDDERFSLAEMLIQCVDDMVPSYGPPAEVEELAQWQAVAALLRARPRLHASRIAYWSVFGHDEPEEQFRVSVPMRRVWAAVQPALG
;
A
#
# COMPACT_ATOMS: atom_id res chain seq x y z
N MET A 1 13.55 -16.22 3.34
CA MET A 1 12.90 -15.34 2.35
C MET A 1 14.02 -14.74 1.53
N ASP A 2 14.12 -15.07 0.25
CA ASP A 2 15.14 -14.45 -0.60
C ASP A 2 14.90 -12.94 -0.59
N GLU A 3 15.95 -12.17 -0.29
CA GLU A 3 15.91 -10.71 -0.30
C GLU A 3 15.31 -10.23 -1.63
N LEU A 4 14.32 -9.34 -1.57
CA LEU A 4 13.77 -8.71 -2.78
C LEU A 4 14.92 -8.10 -3.59
N PRO A 5 15.08 -8.44 -4.88
CA PRO A 5 16.15 -7.91 -5.72
C PRO A 5 16.22 -6.38 -5.67
N ASP A 6 17.43 -5.82 -5.66
CA ASP A 6 17.62 -4.37 -5.50
C ASP A 6 16.85 -3.53 -6.53
N HIS A 7 16.74 -4.02 -7.77
CA HIS A 7 16.02 -3.31 -8.84
C HIS A 7 14.48 -3.25 -8.64
N LEU A 8 13.94 -4.03 -7.70
CA LEU A 8 12.52 -4.01 -7.31
C LEU A 8 12.30 -3.23 -6.01
N ARG A 9 13.38 -2.80 -5.34
CA ARG A 9 13.29 -1.98 -4.13
C ARG A 9 12.94 -0.55 -4.52
N ARG A 10 11.86 -0.05 -3.92
CA ARG A 10 11.43 1.33 -4.02
C ARG A 10 10.97 1.81 -2.65
N TYR A 11 11.25 3.08 -2.37
CA TYR A 11 10.84 3.79 -1.18
C TYR A 11 10.15 5.09 -1.60
N PRO A 12 9.27 5.66 -0.75
CA PRO A 12 8.76 7.00 -0.98
C PRO A 12 9.90 8.02 -1.07
N THR A 13 9.75 9.01 -1.95
CA THR A 13 10.70 10.11 -2.09
C THR A 13 10.10 11.38 -1.47
N CYS A 14 10.95 12.26 -0.91
CA CYS A 14 10.47 13.55 -0.39
C CYS A 14 9.73 14.35 -1.48
N ALA A 15 10.29 14.41 -2.69
CA ALA A 15 9.67 15.11 -3.81
C ALA A 15 8.29 14.53 -4.20
N GLY A 16 8.15 13.19 -4.20
CA GLY A 16 6.86 12.53 -4.46
C GLY A 16 5.83 12.79 -3.37
N ARG A 17 6.26 12.72 -2.12
CA ARG A 17 5.45 13.05 -0.93
C ARG A 17 4.97 14.50 -1.00
N ASP A 18 5.87 15.46 -1.22
CA ASP A 18 5.56 16.88 -1.33
C ASP A 18 4.53 17.17 -2.44
N ALA A 19 4.76 16.61 -3.63
CA ALA A 19 3.87 16.77 -4.77
C ALA A 19 2.47 16.17 -4.49
N LEU A 20 2.43 14.98 -3.90
CA LEU A 20 1.17 14.32 -3.54
C LEU A 20 0.42 15.09 -2.45
N ALA A 21 1.11 15.56 -1.42
CA ALA A 21 0.50 16.33 -0.34
C ALA A 21 -0.11 17.64 -0.84
N ALA A 22 0.63 18.38 -1.69
CA ALA A 22 0.13 19.58 -2.34
C ALA A 22 -1.13 19.28 -3.18
N ARG A 23 -1.14 18.16 -3.92
CA ARG A 23 -2.28 17.71 -4.72
C ARG A 23 -3.52 17.38 -3.88
N LEU A 24 -3.32 16.68 -2.76
CA LEU A 24 -4.41 16.20 -1.90
C LEU A 24 -4.83 17.21 -0.82
N GLY A 25 -4.17 18.38 -0.77
CA GLY A 25 -4.38 19.39 0.27
C GLY A 25 -4.02 18.88 1.66
N LEU A 26 -2.97 18.07 1.76
CA LEU A 26 -2.49 17.48 3.01
C LEU A 26 -1.29 18.25 3.56
N THR A 27 -1.16 18.27 4.88
CA THR A 27 0.05 18.78 5.54
C THR A 27 1.18 17.78 5.36
N MET A 28 2.36 18.28 4.99
CA MET A 28 3.60 17.51 4.98
C MET A 28 4.44 17.89 6.19
N ASP A 29 4.90 16.89 6.95
CA ASP A 29 6.01 17.04 7.87
C ASP A 29 7.28 16.49 7.21
N PRO A 30 8.28 17.33 6.88
CA PRO A 30 9.50 16.88 6.20
C PRO A 30 10.35 15.93 7.05
N PHE A 31 10.10 15.83 8.36
CA PHE A 31 10.79 14.91 9.26
C PHE A 31 10.02 13.61 9.51
N SER A 32 8.80 13.48 8.98
CA SER A 32 8.00 12.27 9.15
C SER A 32 8.55 11.13 8.30
N GLN A 33 8.86 10.01 8.98
CA GLN A 33 9.34 8.80 8.34
C GLN A 33 8.20 8.03 7.69
N ASP A 34 7.05 7.97 8.39
CA ASP A 34 5.87 7.19 8.03
C ASP A 34 4.69 8.10 7.67
N TRP A 35 4.99 9.20 6.98
CA TRP A 35 3.99 10.23 6.63
C TRP A 35 2.73 9.62 6.00
N GLU A 36 2.87 8.68 5.06
CA GLU A 36 1.74 8.03 4.40
C GLU A 36 0.79 7.33 5.38
N TRP A 37 1.30 6.86 6.51
CA TRP A 37 0.51 6.20 7.53
C TRP A 37 -0.17 7.21 8.45
N GLU A 38 0.55 8.27 8.83
CA GLU A 38 0.03 9.35 9.69
C GLU A 38 -1.13 10.12 9.03
N VAL A 39 -1.07 10.33 7.72
CA VAL A 39 -2.11 11.07 6.99
C VAL A 39 -3.20 10.16 6.42
N ALA A 40 -3.07 8.84 6.50
CA ALA A 40 -4.08 7.92 6.00
C ALA A 40 -5.40 8.13 6.73
N ASP A 41 -6.48 8.20 5.97
CA ASP A 41 -7.82 8.45 6.48
C ASP A 41 -8.82 7.58 5.69
N PRO A 42 -9.30 6.48 6.28
CA PRO A 42 -10.31 5.61 5.67
C PRO A 42 -11.53 6.36 5.12
N ALA A 43 -11.92 7.50 5.71
CA ALA A 43 -13.06 8.29 5.25
C ALA A 43 -12.79 9.00 3.91
N ARG A 44 -11.53 9.16 3.51
CA ARG A 44 -11.10 9.80 2.25
C ARG A 44 -10.72 8.79 1.16
N PHE A 45 -10.80 7.49 1.46
CA PHE A 45 -10.35 6.41 0.57
C PHE A 45 -10.88 6.54 -0.86
N ASP A 46 -12.19 6.72 -1.04
CA ASP A 46 -12.79 6.78 -2.38
C ASP A 46 -12.27 7.95 -3.22
N GLY A 47 -12.05 9.11 -2.59
CA GLY A 47 -11.47 10.28 -3.25
C GLY A 47 -10.03 10.05 -3.68
N TRP A 48 -9.22 9.42 -2.81
CA TRP A 48 -7.84 9.08 -3.14
C TRP A 48 -7.73 7.97 -4.19
N LEU A 49 -8.64 7.00 -4.16
CA LEU A 49 -8.73 5.96 -5.18
C LEU A 49 -9.06 6.56 -6.55
N ALA A 50 -9.97 7.53 -6.61
CA ALA A 50 -10.25 8.27 -7.84
C ALA A 50 -9.01 9.00 -8.35
N VAL A 51 -8.29 9.73 -7.49
CA VAL A 51 -7.02 10.39 -7.87
C VAL A 51 -6.00 9.40 -8.42
N TYR A 52 -5.84 8.23 -7.79
CA TYR A 52 -4.91 7.20 -8.28
C TYR A 52 -5.26 6.74 -9.71
N ARG A 53 -6.55 6.55 -9.99
CA ARG A 53 -7.05 6.00 -11.26
C ARG A 53 -7.09 7.03 -12.38
N ASP A 54 -7.57 8.23 -12.08
CA ASP A 54 -8.01 9.18 -13.08
C ASP A 54 -6.99 10.30 -13.33
N GLU A 55 -6.06 10.54 -12.39
CA GLU A 55 -5.08 11.62 -12.53
C GLU A 55 -3.71 11.17 -13.06
N PRO A 56 -3.01 12.07 -13.80
CA PRO A 56 -1.66 11.84 -14.25
C PRO A 56 -0.66 12.00 -13.10
N LEU A 57 -0.50 10.93 -12.31
CA LEU A 57 0.49 10.83 -11.24
C LEU A 57 1.81 10.27 -11.75
N SER A 58 2.92 10.82 -11.25
CA SER A 58 4.25 10.23 -11.35
C SER A 58 4.32 8.88 -10.61
N ASP A 59 5.35 8.09 -10.88
CA ASP A 59 5.56 6.81 -10.18
C ASP A 59 5.85 7.01 -8.69
N ASP A 60 6.47 8.13 -8.30
CA ASP A 60 6.68 8.48 -6.88
C ASP A 60 5.36 8.81 -6.17
N GLU A 61 4.52 9.67 -6.77
CA GLU A 61 3.19 9.97 -6.22
C GLU A 61 2.32 8.71 -6.14
N ARG A 62 2.33 7.86 -7.18
CA ARG A 62 1.60 6.58 -7.17
C ARG A 62 2.13 5.65 -6.10
N PHE A 63 3.44 5.62 -5.91
CA PHE A 63 4.02 4.84 -4.84
C PHE A 63 3.50 5.35 -3.49
N SER A 64 3.65 6.63 -3.13
CA SER A 64 3.13 7.11 -1.84
C SER A 64 1.61 6.95 -1.70
N LEU A 65 0.82 7.25 -2.74
CA LEU A 65 -0.64 7.15 -2.66
C LEU A 65 -1.14 5.72 -2.45
N ALA A 66 -0.50 4.73 -3.08
CA ALA A 66 -0.86 3.34 -2.82
C ALA A 66 -0.46 2.87 -1.41
N GLU A 67 0.54 3.48 -0.76
CA GLU A 67 0.81 3.22 0.67
C GLU A 67 -0.37 3.67 1.53
N MET A 68 -0.83 4.91 1.32
CA MET A 68 -1.96 5.49 2.06
C MET A 68 -3.22 4.64 1.88
N LEU A 69 -3.49 4.18 0.66
CA LEU A 69 -4.64 3.31 0.38
C LEU A 69 -4.54 1.94 1.07
N ILE A 70 -3.34 1.37 1.18
CA ILE A 70 -3.14 0.11 1.94
C ILE A 70 -3.36 0.36 3.43
N GLN A 71 -2.77 1.42 3.99
CA GLN A 71 -2.98 1.80 5.38
C GLN A 71 -4.47 2.02 5.68
N CYS A 72 -5.20 2.74 4.82
CA CYS A 72 -6.64 2.91 4.95
C CYS A 72 -7.39 1.58 5.08
N VAL A 73 -7.04 0.59 4.25
CA VAL A 73 -7.69 -0.73 4.30
C VAL A 73 -7.32 -1.47 5.59
N ASP A 74 -6.07 -1.36 6.05
CA ASP A 74 -5.65 -1.93 7.31
C ASP A 74 -6.43 -1.35 8.50
N ASP A 75 -6.62 -0.03 8.51
CA ASP A 75 -7.36 0.70 9.54
C ASP A 75 -8.89 0.51 9.49
N MET A 76 -9.44 0.04 8.36
CA MET A 76 -10.87 -0.26 8.24
C MET A 76 -11.29 -1.52 9.01
N VAL A 77 -10.36 -2.41 9.30
CA VAL A 77 -10.65 -3.67 10.00
C VAL A 77 -10.20 -3.58 11.46
N PRO A 78 -11.05 -3.99 12.42
CA PRO A 78 -10.65 -4.01 13.82
C PRO A 78 -9.37 -4.83 14.03
N SER A 79 -8.55 -4.37 14.97
CA SER A 79 -7.31 -5.05 15.36
C SER A 79 -7.52 -6.45 15.95
N TYR A 80 -8.77 -6.78 16.30
CA TYR A 80 -9.19 -8.07 16.82
C TYR A 80 -10.18 -8.69 15.82
N GLY A 81 -9.81 -9.78 15.17
CA GLY A 81 -10.66 -10.44 14.17
C GLY A 81 -9.86 -11.30 13.20
N PRO A 82 -10.52 -12.21 12.46
CA PRO A 82 -9.85 -13.02 11.45
C PRO A 82 -9.42 -12.14 10.25
N PRO A 83 -8.20 -12.32 9.70
CA PRO A 83 -7.72 -11.60 8.51
C PRO A 83 -8.60 -11.75 7.26
N ALA A 84 -9.49 -12.75 7.24
CA ALA A 84 -10.43 -13.00 6.15
C ALA A 84 -11.39 -11.83 5.90
N GLU A 85 -11.68 -11.00 6.91
CA GLU A 85 -12.60 -9.86 6.76
C GLU A 85 -12.07 -8.79 5.80
N VAL A 86 -10.75 -8.63 5.68
CA VAL A 86 -10.14 -7.69 4.72
C VAL A 86 -10.49 -8.08 3.28
N GLU A 87 -10.56 -9.37 2.97
CA GLU A 87 -10.81 -9.81 1.59
C GLU A 87 -12.23 -9.54 1.11
N GLU A 88 -13.18 -9.42 2.04
CA GLU A 88 -14.56 -9.07 1.73
C GLU A 88 -14.74 -7.56 1.48
N LEU A 89 -13.74 -6.73 1.79
CA LEU A 89 -13.79 -5.29 1.54
C LEU A 89 -13.62 -4.98 0.05
N ALA A 90 -14.57 -4.22 -0.50
CA ALA A 90 -14.47 -3.67 -1.85
C ALA A 90 -13.21 -2.79 -2.02
N GLN A 91 -12.81 -2.10 -0.95
CA GLN A 91 -11.61 -1.26 -0.88
C GLN A 91 -10.34 -2.09 -1.05
N TRP A 92 -10.25 -3.25 -0.39
CA TRP A 92 -9.15 -4.17 -0.60
C TRP A 92 -9.12 -4.68 -2.05
N GLN A 93 -10.26 -5.08 -2.61
CA GLN A 93 -10.32 -5.55 -4.00
C GLN A 93 -9.84 -4.48 -4.98
N ALA A 94 -10.19 -3.21 -4.72
CA ALA A 94 -9.68 -2.07 -5.48
C ALA A 94 -8.16 -1.93 -5.36
N VAL A 95 -7.61 -1.94 -4.14
CA VAL A 95 -6.17 -1.84 -3.89
C VAL A 95 -5.42 -3.00 -4.53
N ALA A 96 -5.86 -4.24 -4.32
CA ALA A 96 -5.25 -5.43 -4.90
C ALA A 96 -5.20 -5.35 -6.44
N ALA A 97 -6.24 -4.81 -7.09
CA ALA A 97 -6.23 -4.58 -8.53
C ALA A 97 -5.16 -3.56 -8.96
N LEU A 98 -4.98 -2.45 -8.21
CA LEU A 98 -3.94 -1.45 -8.50
C LEU A 98 -2.53 -2.04 -8.37
N LEU A 99 -2.30 -2.82 -7.32
CA LEU A 99 -1.01 -3.47 -7.06
C LEU A 99 -0.66 -4.47 -8.17
N ARG A 100 -1.64 -5.29 -8.59
CA ARG A 100 -1.48 -6.25 -9.69
C ARG A 100 -1.29 -5.58 -11.06
N ALA A 101 -1.85 -4.39 -11.27
CA ALA A 101 -1.73 -3.67 -12.54
C ALA A 101 -0.31 -3.12 -12.78
N ARG A 102 0.44 -2.81 -11.73
CA ARG A 102 1.84 -2.30 -11.82
C ARG A 102 2.75 -3.02 -10.82
N PRO A 103 2.96 -4.33 -10.99
CA PRO A 103 3.57 -5.17 -9.95
C PRO A 103 5.03 -4.79 -9.66
N ARG A 104 5.81 -4.39 -10.68
CA ARG A 104 7.21 -3.95 -10.48
C ARG A 104 7.30 -2.64 -9.67
N LEU A 105 6.33 -1.72 -9.85
CA LEU A 105 6.31 -0.46 -9.09
C LEU A 105 6.05 -0.72 -7.61
N HIS A 106 5.22 -1.72 -7.31
CA HIS A 106 4.73 -2.01 -5.96
C HIS A 106 5.40 -3.22 -5.31
N ALA A 107 6.38 -3.84 -5.95
CA ALA A 107 6.98 -5.10 -5.47
C ALA A 107 7.52 -4.97 -4.04
N SER A 108 8.25 -3.89 -3.74
CA SER A 108 8.80 -3.64 -2.40
C SER A 108 7.74 -3.56 -1.31
N ARG A 109 6.64 -2.84 -1.57
CA ARG A 109 5.56 -2.73 -0.58
C ARG A 109 4.73 -3.99 -0.46
N ILE A 110 4.46 -4.69 -1.56
CA ILE A 110 3.72 -5.96 -1.51
C ILE A 110 4.51 -6.93 -0.64
N ALA A 111 5.84 -6.99 -0.81
CA ALA A 111 6.71 -7.80 0.03
C ALA A 111 6.72 -7.35 1.50
N TYR A 112 6.84 -6.05 1.76
CA TYR A 112 6.84 -5.48 3.11
C TYR A 112 5.55 -5.82 3.87
N TRP A 113 4.39 -5.46 3.30
CA TRP A 113 3.07 -5.66 3.94
C TRP A 113 2.69 -7.14 4.06
N SER A 114 3.31 -8.02 3.27
CA SER A 114 3.09 -9.47 3.35
C SER A 114 3.64 -10.09 4.64
N VAL A 115 4.66 -9.48 5.25
CA VAL A 115 5.31 -9.94 6.49
C VAL A 115 5.52 -11.47 6.48
N PHE A 116 6.14 -12.00 5.42
CA PHE A 116 6.17 -13.45 5.23
C PHE A 116 6.95 -14.15 6.35
N GLY A 117 6.51 -15.36 6.70
CA GLY A 117 7.13 -16.16 7.76
C GLY A 117 6.65 -15.82 9.17
N HIS A 118 5.76 -14.83 9.31
CA HIS A 118 5.07 -14.51 10.56
C HIS A 118 3.64 -15.03 10.49
N ASP A 119 3.35 -16.08 11.27
CA ASP A 119 2.04 -16.73 11.33
C ASP A 119 1.20 -16.26 12.52
N GLU A 120 1.82 -15.62 13.51
CA GLU A 120 1.13 -15.08 14.68
C GLU A 120 0.37 -13.78 14.30
N PRO A 121 -0.93 -13.66 14.62
CA PRO A 121 -1.72 -12.48 14.23
C PRO A 121 -1.19 -11.16 14.79
N GLU A 122 -0.53 -11.18 15.94
CA GLU A 122 0.04 -9.99 16.59
C GLU A 122 1.31 -9.47 15.90
N GLU A 123 1.94 -10.30 15.08
CA GLU A 123 3.12 -9.94 14.28
C GLU A 123 2.73 -9.48 12.85
N GLN A 124 1.43 -9.40 12.55
CA GLN A 124 0.91 -9.15 11.20
C GLN A 124 0.06 -7.88 11.11
N PHE A 125 0.10 -7.26 9.93
CA PHE A 125 -0.93 -6.31 9.53
C PHE A 125 -2.22 -7.06 9.19
N ARG A 126 -3.36 -6.38 9.25
CA ARG A 126 -4.65 -6.96 8.86
C ARG A 126 -4.62 -7.34 7.38
N VAL A 127 -3.92 -6.54 6.56
CA VAL A 127 -3.70 -6.82 5.13
C VAL A 127 -2.65 -7.89 4.83
N SER A 128 -1.89 -8.41 5.80
CA SER A 128 -0.73 -9.27 5.51
C SER A 128 -1.09 -10.58 4.79
N VAL A 129 -2.08 -11.32 5.27
CA VAL A 129 -2.53 -12.56 4.59
C VAL A 129 -3.05 -12.28 3.17
N PRO A 130 -3.97 -11.30 2.97
CA PRO A 130 -4.36 -10.88 1.62
C PRO A 130 -3.19 -10.44 0.73
N MET A 131 -2.22 -9.72 1.29
CA MET A 131 -1.05 -9.23 0.56
C MET A 131 -0.15 -10.38 0.07
N ARG A 132 0.01 -11.44 0.88
CA ARG A 132 0.73 -12.66 0.44
C ARG A 132 0.08 -13.30 -0.79
N ARG A 133 -1.25 -13.24 -0.91
CA ARG A 133 -1.97 -13.73 -2.10
C ARG A 133 -1.75 -12.81 -3.31
N VAL A 134 -1.66 -11.50 -3.10
CA VAL A 134 -1.25 -10.56 -4.17
C VAL A 134 0.17 -10.88 -4.62
N TRP A 135 1.11 -11.06 -3.69
CA TRP A 135 2.48 -11.46 -3.99
C TRP A 135 2.54 -12.72 -4.85
N ALA A 136 1.89 -13.80 -4.42
CA ALA A 136 1.87 -15.07 -5.15
C ALA A 136 1.33 -14.92 -6.58
N ALA A 137 0.36 -14.02 -6.80
CA ALA A 137 -0.20 -13.75 -8.12
C ALA A 137 0.74 -12.95 -9.03
N VAL A 138 1.53 -12.02 -8.48
CA VAL A 138 2.38 -11.13 -9.27
C VAL A 138 3.83 -11.59 -9.40
N GLN A 139 4.31 -12.45 -8.50
CA GLN A 139 5.69 -12.94 -8.47
C GLN A 139 6.19 -13.44 -9.84
N PRO A 140 5.42 -14.18 -10.65
CA PRO A 140 5.87 -14.60 -11.98
C PRO A 140 6.20 -13.45 -12.95
N ALA A 141 5.62 -12.26 -12.75
CA ALA A 141 5.82 -11.08 -13.59
C ALA A 141 6.97 -10.17 -13.11
N LEU A 142 7.59 -10.49 -11.98
CA LEU A 142 8.69 -9.72 -11.38
C LEU A 142 10.08 -10.16 -11.88
N GLY A 143 10.16 -11.25 -12.64
CA GLY A 143 11.37 -11.76 -13.28
C GLY A 143 12.00 -10.85 -14.33
#